data_AF-A0A2S5P5J0-F1
#
_entry.id   AF-A0A2S5P5J0-F1
#
_cell.length_a   1.000
_cell.length_b   1.000
_cell.length_c   1.000
_cell.angle_alpha   90.00
_cell.angle_beta   90.00
_cell.angle_gamma   90.00
#
_symmetry.space_group_name_H-M   'P 1'
#
loop_
_entity.id
_entity.type
_entity.pdbx_description
1 polymer ?
#
loop_
_entity_poly.entity_id
_entity_poly.type
_entity_poly.pdbx_seq_one_letter_code
_entity_poly.pdbx_strand_id
1 'polypeptide(L)'
;MAITGVSANRLELLQIADAVAREKTIDRKIVIEAMEDAIQKAAKSRYGAENDIRCEIDPRTGETKLARVLAVVEEIENEPTQITLADAQKRNPDAKIGDLIAEHLPPLEFGRVAAQNAKQVIVQKVREAERDRQFGEYKDRVAEIINGTVKRVEYGNVIVDLGRAEGIIRRDEMIPRENVRLGDRIRAFIYDVRREQRGPQIFLSRARPEFMSKLFAQEVPEIYDGVVEIKSVARDPGSRAKIAVISKDSSIDPVGACVGMRGARVQAVVNELQGEKVDIIQWNPDAASFIVNALAPAEVTKVVLDEDSNRIEVVVPESQLSLAIGRRGQNVRLASQLTGWDIDILTETEESERRQKDFGERSQAFMDALDVDEVIAQLLVTEGFATVDEVAYVDIDEISQIEGFTEETATEIQARAREYLERIEGERDSKRRELGVHDDLAKVAGVTTAMLVVFGEKEIKTVEDLADCATDDLVGWIEKKKDKDSEPVRHKGVLDGFEVGRKEAEDMIMSARVLAGWISAGDLVQPEPEGEFDAGPDEGANDPESGGTPAAPN
;
A
#
# COMPACT_ATOMS: atom_id res chain seq x y z
N MET A 1 61.31 41.24 15.38
CA MET A 1 61.16 40.00 16.17
C MET A 1 60.65 38.91 15.24
N ALA A 2 61.29 37.74 15.26
CA ALA A 2 61.17 36.71 14.24
C ALA A 2 59.80 36.01 14.25
N ILE A 3 59.16 35.93 13.08
CA ILE A 3 57.95 35.14 12.79
C ILE A 3 58.41 33.75 12.31
N THR A 4 59.12 33.00 13.15
CA THR A 4 59.68 31.68 12.76
C THR A 4 59.18 30.52 13.60
N GLY A 5 58.09 30.71 14.37
CA GLY A 5 57.46 29.63 15.15
C GLY A 5 56.15 29.07 14.59
N VAL A 6 55.54 29.70 13.57
CA VAL A 6 54.14 29.43 13.16
C VAL A 6 54.01 28.52 11.93
N SER A 7 55.12 28.15 11.27
CA SER A 7 55.08 27.42 10.00
C SER A 7 54.82 25.92 10.15
N ALA A 8 55.10 25.31 11.31
CA ALA A 8 54.98 23.86 11.49
C ALA A 8 53.50 23.41 11.60
N ASN A 9 52.65 24.17 12.28
CA ASN A 9 51.27 23.74 12.56
C ASN A 9 50.32 23.72 11.33
N ARG A 10 50.59 24.46 10.25
CA ARG A 10 49.63 24.63 9.13
C ARG A 10 49.66 23.49 8.12
N LEU A 11 50.87 23.09 7.71
CA LEU A 11 51.07 21.95 6.82
C LEU A 11 50.76 20.63 7.52
N GLU A 12 51.02 20.54 8.82
CA GLU A 12 50.64 19.38 9.64
C GLU A 12 49.12 19.17 9.67
N LEU A 13 48.32 20.25 9.78
CA LEU A 13 46.85 20.14 9.72
C LEU A 13 46.37 19.57 8.38
N LEU A 14 46.91 20.02 7.25
CA LEU A 14 46.56 19.50 5.93
C LEU A 14 47.02 18.04 5.74
N GLN A 15 48.21 17.69 6.24
CA GLN A 15 48.71 16.31 6.19
C GLN A 15 47.86 15.36 7.05
N ILE A 16 47.37 15.82 8.20
CA ILE A 16 46.43 15.06 9.04
C ILE A 16 45.09 14.90 8.30
N ALA A 17 44.58 15.96 7.67
CA ALA A 17 43.36 15.88 6.87
C ALA A 17 43.51 14.86 5.72
N ASP A 18 44.65 14.88 5.02
CA ASP A 18 44.96 13.95 3.93
C ASP A 18 45.13 12.51 4.42
N ALA A 19 45.76 12.31 5.58
CA ALA A 19 45.91 11.00 6.19
C ALA A 19 44.55 10.41 6.59
N VAL A 20 43.67 11.21 7.21
CA VAL A 20 42.32 10.79 7.61
C VAL A 20 41.45 10.52 6.38
N ALA A 21 41.50 11.38 5.37
CA ALA A 21 40.78 11.21 4.11
C ALA A 21 41.16 9.89 3.40
N ARG A 22 42.47 9.56 3.40
CA ARG A 22 42.97 8.30 2.82
C ARG A 22 42.62 7.08 3.66
N GLU A 23 42.76 7.15 4.98
CA GLU A 23 42.46 6.02 5.88
C GLU A 23 40.98 5.64 5.83
N LYS A 24 40.09 6.63 5.67
CA LYS A 24 38.63 6.45 5.72
C LYS A 24 37.95 6.54 4.35
N THR A 25 38.70 6.72 3.26
CA THR A 25 38.17 6.78 1.88
C THR A 25 37.04 7.80 1.71
N ILE A 26 37.28 9.02 2.20
CA ILE A 26 36.34 10.15 2.19
C ILE A 26 36.95 11.34 1.46
N ASP A 27 36.10 12.21 0.93
CA ASP A 27 36.56 13.42 0.26
C ASP A 27 37.29 14.33 1.27
N ARG A 28 38.47 14.78 0.85
CA ARG A 28 39.30 15.75 1.58
C ARG A 28 38.49 16.99 1.99
N LYS A 29 37.56 17.43 1.14
CA LYS A 29 36.72 18.61 1.40
C LYS A 29 35.89 18.45 2.67
N ILE A 30 35.27 17.28 2.86
CA ILE A 30 34.44 16.97 4.04
C ILE A 30 35.27 16.99 5.33
N VAL A 31 36.52 16.52 5.25
CA VAL A 31 37.44 16.53 6.40
C VAL A 31 37.82 17.96 6.78
N ILE A 32 38.05 18.83 5.79
CA ILE A 32 38.37 20.25 6.01
C ILE A 32 37.16 20.99 6.60
N GLU A 33 35.95 20.78 6.05
CA GLU A 33 34.70 21.34 6.60
C GLU A 33 34.48 20.88 8.06
N ALA A 34 34.76 19.61 8.38
CA ALA A 34 34.69 19.10 9.74
C ALA A 34 35.73 19.75 10.68
N MET A 35 36.91 20.05 10.17
CA MET A 35 37.94 20.78 10.92
C MET A 35 37.52 22.23 11.16
N GLU A 36 36.91 22.90 10.19
CA GLU A 36 36.32 24.23 10.35
C GLU A 36 35.27 24.23 11.47
N ASP A 37 34.32 23.31 11.45
CA ASP A 37 33.28 23.17 12.48
C ASP A 37 33.89 22.95 13.87
N ALA A 38 34.94 22.12 13.96
CA ALA A 38 35.64 21.88 15.22
C ALA A 38 36.31 23.16 15.76
N ILE A 39 36.94 23.93 14.89
CA ILE A 39 37.62 25.18 15.23
C ILE A 39 36.60 26.23 15.63
N GLN A 40 35.47 26.33 14.93
CA GLN A 40 34.35 27.22 15.29
C GLN A 40 33.86 26.92 16.71
N LYS A 41 33.65 25.63 17.04
CA LYS A 41 33.19 25.23 18.37
C LYS A 41 34.21 25.58 19.47
N ALA A 42 35.50 25.37 19.21
CA ALA A 42 36.56 25.77 20.14
C ALA A 42 36.67 27.30 20.30
N ALA A 43 36.49 28.05 19.20
CA ALA A 43 36.50 29.50 19.21
C ALA A 43 35.32 30.08 19.99
N LYS A 44 34.12 29.50 19.87
CA LYS A 44 32.93 29.88 20.68
C LYS A 44 33.20 29.74 22.18
N SER A 45 33.93 28.71 22.61
CA SER A 45 34.30 28.59 24.03
C SER A 45 35.26 29.68 24.54
N ARG A 46 36.09 30.28 23.66
CA ARG A 46 37.06 31.32 24.06
C ARG A 46 36.55 32.74 23.88
N TYR A 47 35.84 33.00 22.78
CA TYR A 47 35.41 34.34 22.39
C TYR A 47 33.93 34.61 22.71
N GLY A 48 33.22 33.66 23.33
CA GLY A 48 31.82 33.78 23.75
C GLY A 48 30.90 32.84 22.98
N ALA A 49 30.12 32.04 23.70
CA ALA A 49 29.25 31.01 23.12
C ALA A 49 28.11 31.60 22.28
N GLU A 50 27.67 32.80 22.62
CA GLU A 50 26.57 33.53 21.98
C GLU A 50 26.97 34.19 20.65
N ASN A 51 28.28 34.30 20.34
CA ASN A 51 28.75 34.91 19.09
C ASN A 51 28.65 33.88 17.93
N ASP A 52 28.18 34.32 16.76
CA ASP A 52 28.31 33.52 15.53
C ASP A 52 29.75 33.64 15.02
N ILE A 53 30.51 32.55 15.15
CA ILE A 53 31.91 32.49 14.77
C ILE A 53 32.05 31.47 13.66
N ARG A 54 32.56 31.90 12.51
CA ARG A 54 32.86 31.05 11.36
C ARG A 54 34.37 30.91 11.19
N CYS A 55 34.77 29.71 10.79
CA CYS A 55 36.15 29.38 10.47
C CYS A 55 36.19 28.94 9.02
N GLU A 56 37.15 29.47 8.27
CA GLU A 56 37.45 29.06 6.90
C GLU A 56 38.91 28.59 6.85
N ILE A 57 39.15 27.44 6.24
CA ILE A 57 40.48 26.86 6.03
C ILE A 57 40.75 26.82 4.53
N ASP A 58 41.81 27.49 4.10
CA ASP A 58 42.26 27.38 2.72
C ASP A 58 42.77 25.94 2.43
N PRO A 59 42.17 25.21 1.49
CA PRO A 59 42.51 23.81 1.21
C PRO A 59 43.91 23.63 0.57
N ARG A 60 44.54 24.69 0.07
CA ARG A 60 45.88 24.66 -0.54
C ARG A 60 46.94 25.11 0.44
N THR A 61 46.69 26.19 1.18
CA THR A 61 47.70 26.82 2.05
C THR A 61 47.59 26.40 3.51
N GLY A 62 46.41 25.90 3.93
CA GLY A 62 46.12 25.55 5.33
C GLY A 62 45.98 26.78 6.23
N GLU A 63 45.81 27.97 5.64
CA GLU A 63 45.56 29.19 6.40
C GLU A 63 44.16 29.17 6.99
N THR A 64 44.08 29.30 8.32
CA THR A 64 42.82 29.33 9.08
C THR A 64 42.42 30.78 9.35
N LYS A 65 41.24 31.18 8.85
CA LYS A 65 40.64 32.49 9.10
C LYS A 65 39.44 32.34 10.02
N LEU A 66 39.50 33.00 11.17
CA LEU A 66 38.40 33.06 12.13
C LEU A 66 37.73 34.43 12.02
N ALA A 67 36.41 34.44 11.86
CA ALA A 67 35.62 35.66 11.81
C ALA A 67 34.37 35.52 12.67
N ARG A 68 34.06 36.57 13.43
CA ARG A 68 32.73 36.76 14.02
C ARG A 68 31.83 37.35 12.94
N VAL A 69 30.66 36.75 12.73
CA VAL A 69 29.70 37.19 11.73
C VAL A 69 28.56 37.92 12.43
N LEU A 70 28.27 39.13 11.96
CA LEU A 70 27.19 39.98 12.47
C LEU A 70 26.18 40.25 11.34
N ALA A 71 24.91 39.99 11.59
CA ALA A 71 23.83 40.31 10.68
C ALA A 71 23.42 41.79 10.79
N VAL A 72 23.32 42.48 9.66
CA VAL A 72 22.92 43.89 9.62
C VAL A 72 21.41 44.01 9.73
N VAL A 73 20.92 44.66 10.78
CA VAL A 73 19.49 44.83 11.10
C VAL A 73 19.15 46.28 11.42
N GLU A 74 17.87 46.63 11.37
CA GLU A 74 17.38 47.97 11.76
C GLU A 74 17.35 48.13 13.29
N GLU A 75 16.75 47.16 13.98
CA GLU A 75 16.69 47.10 15.44
C GLU A 75 17.44 45.87 15.97
N ILE A 76 18.24 46.06 17.01
CA ILE A 76 19.02 44.97 17.63
C ILE A 76 18.13 44.24 18.63
N GLU A 77 17.87 42.96 18.36
CA GLU A 77 17.26 42.02 19.29
C GLU A 77 18.31 41.17 20.01
N ASN A 78 19.43 40.86 19.33
CA ASN A 78 20.53 40.04 19.84
C ASN A 78 21.89 40.73 19.62
N GLU A 79 22.38 41.43 20.64
CA GLU A 79 23.68 42.14 20.59
C GLU A 79 24.90 41.28 20.15
N PRO A 80 25.00 39.97 20.45
CA PRO A 80 26.16 39.17 20.04
C PRO A 80 26.22 38.85 18.53
N THR A 81 25.08 38.85 17.83
CA THR A 81 24.97 38.38 16.44
C THR A 81 24.47 39.44 15.47
N GLN A 82 24.09 40.61 15.96
CA GLN A 82 23.50 41.68 15.15
C GLN A 82 24.26 43.00 15.26
N ILE A 83 24.15 43.83 14.22
CA ILE A 83 24.73 45.18 14.16
C ILE A 83 23.76 46.13 13.45
N THR A 84 23.67 47.38 13.90
CA THR A 84 22.83 48.38 13.23
C THR A 84 23.39 48.72 11.84
N LEU A 85 22.53 49.12 10.91
CA LEU A 85 22.95 49.62 9.60
C LEU A 85 23.99 50.76 9.71
N ALA A 86 23.79 51.68 10.66
CA ALA A 86 24.70 52.80 10.89
C ALA A 86 26.11 52.35 11.32
N ASP A 87 26.22 51.32 12.14
CA ASP A 87 27.50 50.78 12.58
C ASP A 87 28.12 49.81 11.56
N ALA A 88 27.30 49.11 10.79
CA ALA A 88 27.74 48.30 9.66
C ALA A 88 28.38 49.18 8.57
N GLN A 89 27.76 50.30 8.22
CA GLN A 89 28.24 51.25 7.21
C GLN A 89 29.56 51.94 7.59
N LYS A 90 29.85 52.07 8.89
CA LYS A 90 31.17 52.55 9.36
C LYS A 90 32.31 51.57 9.02
N ARG A 91 32.00 50.28 8.91
CA ARG A 91 32.97 49.21 8.62
C ARG A 91 33.02 48.89 7.13
N ASN A 92 31.87 48.83 6.48
CA ASN A 92 31.72 48.63 5.06
C ASN A 92 30.66 49.61 4.50
N PRO A 93 31.06 50.67 3.77
CA PRO A 93 30.14 51.69 3.26
C PRO A 93 29.00 51.15 2.37
N ASP A 94 29.19 49.98 1.74
CA ASP A 94 28.20 49.36 0.85
C ASP A 94 27.22 48.42 1.57
N ALA A 95 27.30 48.30 2.91
CA ALA A 95 26.46 47.40 3.70
C ALA A 95 24.98 47.77 3.65
N LYS A 96 24.12 46.76 3.43
CA LYS A 96 22.66 46.86 3.42
C LYS A 96 22.06 46.01 4.54
N ILE A 97 20.81 46.30 4.89
CA ILE A 97 20.04 45.49 5.84
C ILE A 97 19.89 44.09 5.25
N GLY A 98 20.18 43.06 6.06
CA GLY A 98 20.24 41.66 5.65
C GLY A 98 21.63 41.15 5.27
N ASP A 99 22.63 42.01 5.11
CA ASP A 99 24.00 41.59 4.84
C ASP A 99 24.70 41.03 6.09
N LEU A 100 25.79 40.29 5.87
CA LEU A 100 26.64 39.73 6.92
C LEU A 100 27.99 40.46 6.95
N ILE A 101 28.34 41.06 8.09
CA ILE A 101 29.64 41.69 8.32
C ILE A 101 30.54 40.71 9.06
N ALA A 102 31.68 40.37 8.46
CA ALA A 102 32.70 39.53 9.07
C ALA A 102 33.75 40.38 9.80
N GLU A 103 33.92 40.14 11.10
CA GLU A 103 34.95 40.76 11.94
C GLU A 103 36.03 39.72 12.25
N HIS A 104 37.25 39.95 11.72
CA HIS A 104 38.36 39.01 11.89
C HIS A 104 38.79 38.91 13.36
N LEU A 105 38.80 37.69 13.88
CA LEU A 105 39.25 37.39 15.23
C LEU A 105 40.73 37.01 15.23
N PRO A 106 41.46 37.27 16.33
CA PRO A 106 42.84 36.82 16.48
C PRO A 106 42.94 35.29 16.31
N PRO A 107 44.05 34.78 15.75
CA PRO A 107 44.28 33.34 15.62
C PRO A 107 44.23 32.64 16.98
N LEU A 108 43.57 31.47 17.02
CA LEU A 108 43.49 30.65 18.22
C LEU A 108 44.65 29.66 18.27
N GLU A 109 45.42 29.67 19.36
CA GLU A 109 46.43 28.62 19.59
C GLU A 109 45.75 27.30 20.01
N PHE A 110 46.05 26.23 19.28
CA PHE A 110 45.53 24.90 19.56
C PHE A 110 46.23 24.29 20.78
N GLY A 111 45.61 24.41 21.94
CA GLY A 111 45.98 23.61 23.10
C GLY A 111 45.65 22.12 22.91
N ARG A 112 46.21 21.26 23.78
CA ARG A 112 45.98 19.80 23.76
C ARG A 112 44.50 19.41 23.79
N VAL A 113 43.67 20.15 24.54
CA VAL A 113 42.23 19.90 24.68
C VAL A 113 41.46 20.23 23.40
N ALA A 114 41.81 21.33 22.72
CA ALA A 114 41.20 21.71 21.45
C ALA A 114 41.52 20.68 20.34
N ALA A 115 42.75 20.15 20.32
CA ALA A 115 43.13 19.09 19.39
C ALA A 115 42.37 17.77 19.63
N GLN A 116 42.12 17.38 20.89
CA GLN A 116 41.30 16.21 21.21
C GLN A 116 39.84 16.38 20.81
N ASN A 117 39.26 17.57 21.06
CA ASN A 117 37.90 17.89 20.64
C ASN A 117 37.77 17.91 19.11
N ALA A 118 38.77 18.47 18.41
CA ALA A 118 38.80 18.46 16.96
C ALA A 118 38.86 17.03 16.39
N LYS A 119 39.68 16.15 16.96
CA LYS A 119 39.69 14.73 16.59
C LYS A 119 38.29 14.10 16.74
N GLN A 120 37.58 14.40 17.83
CA GLN A 120 36.24 13.86 18.08
C GLN A 120 35.21 14.36 17.05
N VAL A 121 35.23 15.66 16.73
CA VAL A 121 34.34 16.26 15.72
C VAL A 121 34.64 15.71 14.32
N ILE A 122 35.92 15.58 13.96
CA ILE A 122 36.34 14.96 12.69
C ILE A 122 35.80 13.54 12.62
N VAL A 123 36.07 12.68 13.62
CA VAL A 123 35.57 11.29 13.62
C VAL A 123 34.04 11.22 13.53
N GLN A 124 33.33 12.17 14.15
CA GLN A 124 31.86 12.24 14.05
C GLN A 124 31.41 12.59 12.62
N LYS A 125 31.96 13.64 12.01
CA LYS A 125 31.62 14.08 10.65
C LYS A 125 31.98 13.04 9.60
N VAL A 126 33.12 12.36 9.77
CA VAL A 126 33.52 11.21 8.96
C VAL A 126 32.44 10.12 9.00
N ARG A 127 31.96 9.77 10.20
CA ARG A 127 30.86 8.79 10.36
C ARG A 127 29.54 9.28 9.79
N GLU A 128 29.25 10.58 9.80
CA GLU A 128 28.04 11.15 9.17
C GLU A 128 28.12 11.01 7.64
N ALA A 129 29.24 11.38 7.04
CA ALA A 129 29.47 11.23 5.60
C ALA A 129 29.43 9.76 5.15
N GLU A 130 30.03 8.83 5.92
CA GLU A 130 29.93 7.39 5.67
C GLU A 130 28.47 6.91 5.69
N ARG A 131 27.68 7.37 6.67
CA ARG A 131 26.25 7.02 6.80
C ARG A 131 25.41 7.54 5.65
N ASP A 132 25.63 8.78 5.22
CA ASP A 132 24.89 9.38 4.11
C ASP A 132 25.21 8.67 2.79
N ARG A 133 26.49 8.31 2.59
CA ARG A 133 26.92 7.51 1.44
C ARG A 133 26.28 6.13 1.44
N GLN A 134 26.28 5.43 2.58
CA GLN A 134 25.61 4.14 2.72
C GLN A 134 24.13 4.25 2.38
N PHE A 135 23.43 5.26 2.93
CA PHE A 135 22.02 5.47 2.62
C PHE A 135 21.79 5.68 1.13
N GLY A 136 22.61 6.53 0.48
CA GLY A 136 22.53 6.77 -0.96
C GLY A 136 22.72 5.51 -1.80
N GLU A 137 23.59 4.59 -1.38
CA GLU A 137 23.85 3.34 -2.11
C GLU A 137 22.66 2.36 -2.04
N TYR A 138 21.95 2.28 -0.90
CA TYR A 138 20.89 1.29 -0.69
C TYR A 138 19.46 1.81 -0.91
N LYS A 139 19.24 3.13 -0.85
CA LYS A 139 17.93 3.75 -1.12
C LYS A 139 17.35 3.31 -2.46
N ASP A 140 18.19 3.28 -3.50
CA ASP A 140 17.75 3.00 -4.87
C ASP A 140 17.69 1.48 -5.15
N ARG A 141 18.09 0.65 -4.17
CA ARG A 141 18.12 -0.82 -4.25
C ARG A 141 16.98 -1.49 -3.47
N VAL A 142 15.97 -0.71 -3.08
CA VAL A 142 14.74 -1.25 -2.51
C VAL A 142 14.09 -2.17 -3.54
N ALA A 143 13.50 -3.28 -3.07
CA ALA A 143 12.94 -4.35 -3.88
C ALA A 143 13.95 -5.25 -4.62
N GLU A 144 15.23 -5.25 -4.20
CA GLU A 144 16.25 -6.19 -4.67
C GLU A 144 16.54 -7.31 -3.66
N ILE A 145 17.02 -8.45 -4.17
CA ILE A 145 17.64 -9.49 -3.35
C ILE A 145 19.11 -9.15 -3.15
N ILE A 146 19.55 -9.14 -1.90
CA ILE A 146 20.95 -8.97 -1.53
C ILE A 146 21.48 -10.18 -0.79
N ASN A 147 22.76 -10.45 -1.00
CA ASN A 147 23.50 -11.49 -0.30
C ASN A 147 24.32 -10.86 0.81
N GLY A 148 24.29 -11.47 1.99
CA GLY A 148 25.08 -11.02 3.13
C GLY A 148 25.53 -12.18 4.01
N THR A 149 26.34 -11.86 5.02
CA THR A 149 26.81 -12.84 6.01
C THR A 149 26.26 -12.49 7.38
N VAL A 150 25.75 -13.48 8.10
CA VAL A 150 25.15 -13.26 9.42
C VAL A 150 26.25 -12.87 10.41
N LYS A 151 26.14 -11.65 10.95
CA LYS A 151 27.11 -11.11 11.89
C LYS A 151 26.75 -11.48 13.33
N ARG A 152 25.47 -11.41 13.68
CA ARG A 152 24.95 -11.74 15.02
C ARG A 152 23.44 -11.98 14.99
N VAL A 153 22.95 -12.71 15.99
CA VAL A 153 21.52 -12.99 16.20
C VAL A 153 21.15 -12.46 17.60
N GLU A 154 20.21 -11.52 17.67
CA GLU A 154 19.82 -10.80 18.89
C GLU A 154 18.31 -10.94 19.13
N TYR A 155 17.89 -11.65 20.18
CA TYR A 155 16.47 -11.79 20.57
C TYR A 155 15.51 -12.19 19.42
N GLY A 156 16.02 -12.94 18.43
CA GLY A 156 15.27 -13.36 17.24
C GLY A 156 15.39 -12.44 16.03
N ASN A 157 16.05 -11.29 16.14
CA ASN A 157 16.47 -10.48 15.01
C ASN A 157 17.84 -10.96 14.50
N VAL A 158 18.04 -10.93 13.19
CA VAL A 158 19.30 -11.33 12.56
C VAL A 158 19.95 -10.08 11.97
N ILE A 159 21.17 -9.79 12.39
CA ILE A 159 21.98 -8.72 11.82
C ILE A 159 22.87 -9.31 10.74
N VAL A 160 22.72 -8.82 9.53
CA VAL A 160 23.41 -9.28 8.33
C VAL A 160 24.42 -8.23 7.90
N ASP A 161 25.67 -8.66 7.72
CA ASP A 161 26.72 -7.86 7.13
C ASP A 161 26.59 -7.88 5.60
N LEU A 162 26.39 -6.70 5.01
CA LEU A 162 26.31 -6.46 3.57
C LEU A 162 27.65 -5.96 3.00
N GLY A 163 28.72 -6.02 3.80
CA GLY A 163 30.07 -5.57 3.48
C GLY A 163 30.31 -4.10 3.82
N ARG A 164 29.46 -3.21 3.31
CA ARG A 164 29.57 -1.75 3.57
C ARG A 164 28.59 -1.23 4.60
N ALA A 165 27.48 -1.93 4.84
CA ALA A 165 26.44 -1.57 5.79
C ALA A 165 25.92 -2.81 6.52
N GLU A 166 25.20 -2.60 7.62
CA GLU A 166 24.48 -3.66 8.33
C GLU A 166 23.00 -3.62 7.93
N GLY A 167 22.46 -4.78 7.57
CA GLY A 167 21.04 -5.01 7.40
C GLY A 167 20.46 -5.73 8.62
N ILE A 168 19.17 -5.51 8.88
CA ILE A 168 18.43 -6.18 9.95
C ILE A 168 17.26 -6.96 9.35
N ILE A 169 17.22 -8.26 9.64
CA ILE A 169 16.03 -9.09 9.46
C ILE A 169 15.34 -9.16 10.81
N ARG A 170 14.14 -8.61 10.90
CA ARG A 170 13.34 -8.71 12.14
C ARG A 170 12.76 -10.11 12.29
N ARG A 171 12.42 -10.49 13.51
CA ARG A 171 11.85 -11.82 13.82
C ARG A 171 10.58 -12.13 13.01
N ASP A 172 9.73 -11.13 12.79
CA ASP A 172 8.49 -11.20 12.00
C ASP A 172 8.73 -11.26 10.48
N GLU A 173 9.88 -10.76 10.04
CA GLU A 173 10.30 -10.76 8.63
C GLU A 173 11.23 -11.94 8.30
N MET A 174 11.42 -12.86 9.24
CA MET A 174 12.23 -14.08 9.11
C MET A 174 11.33 -15.30 8.86
N ILE A 175 11.83 -16.29 8.12
CA ILE A 175 11.10 -17.55 7.94
C ILE A 175 11.00 -18.26 9.31
N PRO A 176 9.78 -18.61 9.78
CA PRO A 176 9.62 -19.31 11.05
C PRO A 176 10.42 -20.61 11.10
N ARG A 177 11.10 -20.85 12.23
CA ARG A 177 11.92 -22.05 12.49
C ARG A 177 13.15 -22.23 11.58
N GLU A 178 13.50 -21.22 10.80
CA GLU A 178 14.78 -21.19 10.10
C GLU A 178 15.93 -21.06 11.11
N ASN A 179 16.89 -21.98 11.07
CA ASN A 179 18.04 -21.98 11.96
C ASN A 179 19.19 -21.19 11.34
N VAL A 180 19.34 -19.92 11.73
CA VAL A 180 20.42 -19.06 11.26
C VAL A 180 21.52 -18.96 12.31
N ARG A 181 22.77 -19.21 11.91
CA ARG A 181 23.96 -19.16 12.78
C ARG A 181 24.90 -18.03 12.34
N LEU A 182 25.78 -17.65 13.27
CA LEU A 182 26.82 -16.67 13.01
C LEU A 182 27.79 -17.20 11.94
N GLY A 183 28.04 -16.38 10.91
CA GLY A 183 28.89 -16.73 9.77
C GLY A 183 28.16 -17.36 8.60
N ASP A 184 26.86 -17.67 8.72
CA ASP A 184 26.08 -18.22 7.61
C ASP A 184 25.90 -17.16 6.51
N ARG A 185 25.92 -17.59 5.25
CA ARG A 185 25.53 -16.75 4.11
C ARG A 185 24.02 -16.79 3.96
N ILE A 186 23.41 -15.62 3.86
CA ILE A 186 21.96 -15.48 3.78
C ILE A 186 21.60 -14.54 2.64
N ARG A 187 20.57 -14.91 1.87
CA ARG A 187 19.95 -14.03 0.87
C ARG A 187 18.73 -13.37 1.50
N ALA A 188 18.46 -12.11 1.23
CA ALA A 188 17.27 -11.45 1.75
C ALA A 188 16.80 -10.36 0.81
N PHE A 189 15.51 -10.06 0.87
CA PHE A 189 14.87 -8.98 0.13
C PHE A 189 14.95 -7.67 0.90
N ILE A 190 15.42 -6.60 0.25
CA ILE A 190 15.40 -5.25 0.84
C ILE A 190 14.00 -4.68 0.67
N TYR A 191 13.22 -4.57 1.76
CA TYR A 191 11.87 -4.03 1.67
C TYR A 191 11.78 -2.56 2.09
N ASP A 192 12.74 -2.05 2.87
CA ASP A 192 12.74 -0.66 3.33
C ASP A 192 14.16 -0.22 3.74
N VAL A 193 14.48 1.06 3.53
CA VAL A 193 15.75 1.68 3.92
C VAL A 193 15.45 3.01 4.60
N ARG A 194 15.72 3.09 5.90
CA ARG A 194 15.42 4.28 6.72
C ARG A 194 16.68 4.98 7.19
N ARG A 195 16.62 6.31 7.27
CA ARG A 195 17.64 7.12 7.95
C ARG A 195 17.35 7.15 9.44
N GLU A 196 18.27 6.64 10.26
CA GLU A 196 18.22 6.83 11.70
C GLU A 196 19.43 7.60 12.23
N GLN A 197 19.29 8.15 13.45
CA GLN A 197 20.34 8.90 14.14
C GLN A 197 21.64 8.10 14.32
N ARG A 198 21.55 6.76 14.37
CA ARG A 198 22.69 5.85 14.55
C ARG A 198 23.26 5.29 13.24
N GLY A 199 22.65 5.58 12.08
CA GLY A 199 23.01 4.99 10.80
C GLY A 199 21.79 4.72 9.92
N PRO A 200 21.98 4.55 8.60
CA PRO A 200 20.92 3.99 7.79
C PRO A 200 20.63 2.57 8.26
N GLN A 201 19.36 2.28 8.54
CA GLN A 201 18.89 0.93 8.80
C GLN A 201 18.31 0.35 7.51
N ILE A 202 18.90 -0.75 7.05
CA ILE A 202 18.43 -1.50 5.88
C ILE A 202 17.58 -2.65 6.42
N PHE A 203 16.29 -2.59 6.17
CA PHE A 203 15.37 -3.64 6.60
C PHE A 203 15.29 -4.72 5.53
N LEU A 204 15.56 -5.95 5.97
CA LEU A 204 15.63 -7.13 5.16
C LEU A 204 14.48 -8.08 5.53
N SER A 205 13.92 -8.77 4.54
CA SER A 205 12.89 -9.78 4.74
C SER A 205 13.21 -11.06 3.98
N ARG A 206 12.90 -12.19 4.61
CA ARG A 206 12.83 -13.51 3.98
C ARG A 206 11.40 -14.08 3.99
N ALA A 207 10.49 -13.48 4.75
CA ALA A 207 9.11 -13.92 4.89
C ALA A 207 8.19 -13.40 3.78
N ARG A 208 8.48 -12.22 3.21
CA ARG A 208 7.60 -11.56 2.24
C ARG A 208 7.39 -12.33 0.92
N PRO A 209 6.20 -12.26 0.28
CA PRO A 209 5.94 -12.87 -1.03
C PRO A 209 6.86 -12.36 -2.15
N GLU A 210 7.27 -11.09 -2.08
CA GLU A 210 8.14 -10.45 -3.06
C GLU A 210 9.53 -11.10 -3.10
N PHE A 211 10.00 -11.62 -1.95
CA PHE A 211 11.25 -12.38 -1.91
C PHE A 211 11.18 -13.64 -2.77
N MET A 212 10.08 -14.39 -2.70
CA MET A 212 9.85 -15.57 -3.54
C MET A 212 9.79 -15.17 -5.02
N SER A 213 9.06 -14.12 -5.35
CA SER A 213 8.92 -13.64 -6.74
C SER A 213 10.27 -13.30 -7.35
N LYS A 214 11.14 -12.61 -6.59
CA LYS A 214 12.49 -12.25 -7.04
C LYS A 214 13.43 -13.47 -7.11
N LEU A 215 13.27 -14.47 -6.25
CA LEU A 215 14.01 -15.73 -6.36
C LEU A 215 13.64 -16.48 -7.64
N PHE A 216 12.35 -16.55 -7.98
CA PHE A 216 11.90 -17.14 -9.25
C PHE A 216 12.43 -16.36 -10.45
N ALA A 217 12.43 -15.03 -10.40
CA ALA A 217 13.00 -14.22 -11.48
C ALA A 217 14.52 -14.44 -11.67
N GLN A 218 15.26 -14.81 -10.63
CA GLN A 218 16.69 -15.18 -10.75
C GLN A 218 16.90 -16.59 -11.30
N GLU A 219 15.98 -17.52 -11.02
CA GLU A 219 16.11 -18.94 -11.38
C GLU A 219 15.47 -19.27 -12.76
N VAL A 220 14.48 -18.50 -13.20
CA VAL A 220 13.70 -18.73 -14.42
C VAL A 220 13.96 -17.58 -15.42
N PRO A 221 14.79 -17.81 -16.46
CA PRO A 221 15.08 -16.78 -17.48
C PRO A 221 13.84 -16.21 -18.16
N GLU A 222 12.82 -17.04 -18.40
CA GLU A 222 11.57 -16.63 -19.02
C GLU A 222 10.80 -15.58 -18.19
N ILE A 223 10.98 -15.57 -16.86
CA ILE A 223 10.43 -14.54 -15.97
C ILE A 223 11.30 -13.28 -16.01
N TYR A 224 12.62 -13.43 -16.05
CA TYR A 224 13.56 -12.31 -16.16
C TYR A 224 13.36 -11.52 -17.47
N ASP A 225 13.16 -12.23 -18.59
CA ASP A 225 12.92 -11.65 -19.91
C ASP A 225 11.48 -11.12 -20.07
N GLY A 226 10.61 -11.34 -19.07
CA GLY A 226 9.24 -10.84 -19.05
C GLY A 226 8.27 -11.57 -19.99
N VAL A 227 8.65 -12.76 -20.47
CA VAL A 227 7.82 -13.67 -21.29
C VAL A 227 6.77 -14.36 -20.42
N VAL A 228 7.21 -14.85 -19.25
CA VAL A 228 6.33 -15.36 -18.19
C VAL A 228 6.22 -14.30 -17.10
N GLU A 229 4.99 -13.99 -16.70
CA GLU A 229 4.70 -12.99 -15.68
C GLU A 229 4.10 -13.66 -14.45
N ILE A 230 4.59 -13.27 -13.26
CA ILE A 230 4.01 -13.66 -11.98
C ILE A 230 2.89 -12.67 -11.66
N LYS A 231 1.63 -13.12 -11.69
CA LYS A 231 0.45 -12.28 -11.45
C LYS A 231 0.15 -12.08 -9.96
N SER A 232 0.30 -13.13 -9.18
CA SER A 232 -0.02 -13.11 -7.75
C SER A 232 0.79 -14.15 -6.99
N VAL A 233 1.09 -13.87 -5.73
CA VAL A 233 1.80 -14.77 -4.83
C VAL A 233 1.13 -14.74 -3.46
N ALA A 234 0.63 -15.89 -3.02
CA ALA A 234 0.13 -16.11 -1.67
C ALA A 234 1.09 -17.02 -0.91
N ARG A 235 1.52 -16.61 0.28
CA ARG A 235 2.61 -17.27 0.99
C ARG A 235 2.36 -17.38 2.49
N ASP A 236 2.50 -18.59 3.01
CA ASP A 236 2.64 -18.89 4.44
C ASP A 236 4.10 -19.31 4.71
N PRO A 237 4.97 -18.36 5.15
CA PRO A 237 6.43 -18.52 5.10
C PRO A 237 6.93 -19.75 5.84
N GLY A 238 7.79 -20.53 5.19
CA GLY A 238 8.37 -21.75 5.75
C GLY A 238 7.43 -22.95 5.79
N SER A 239 6.20 -22.82 5.28
CA SER A 239 5.24 -23.93 5.18
C SER A 239 4.81 -24.18 3.74
N ARG A 240 4.03 -23.26 3.16
CA ARG A 240 3.43 -23.45 1.83
C ARG A 240 3.18 -22.11 1.15
N ALA A 241 3.34 -22.07 -0.17
CA ALA A 241 2.99 -20.94 -1.01
C ALA A 241 2.30 -21.39 -2.28
N LYS A 242 1.52 -20.48 -2.86
CA LYS A 242 0.92 -20.59 -4.18
C LYS A 242 1.38 -19.40 -5.02
N ILE A 243 1.80 -19.67 -6.25
CA ILE A 243 2.24 -18.65 -7.20
C ILE A 243 1.44 -18.80 -8.50
N ALA A 244 0.82 -17.71 -8.93
CA ALA A 244 0.03 -17.65 -10.16
C ALA A 244 0.86 -17.04 -11.28
N VAL A 245 1.03 -17.78 -12.38
CA VAL A 245 1.85 -17.39 -13.52
C VAL A 245 1.07 -17.43 -14.82
N ILE A 246 1.35 -16.49 -15.72
CA ILE A 246 0.83 -16.46 -17.09
C ILE A 246 1.98 -16.27 -18.06
N SER A 247 1.88 -16.86 -19.25
CA SER A 247 2.81 -16.57 -20.35
C SER A 247 2.16 -15.55 -21.30
N LYS A 248 2.93 -14.55 -21.75
CA LYS A 248 2.54 -13.65 -22.85
C LYS A 248 2.62 -14.35 -24.20
N ASP A 249 3.39 -15.44 -24.29
CA ASP A 249 3.54 -16.26 -25.48
C ASP A 249 2.81 -17.60 -25.29
N SER A 250 1.81 -17.86 -26.12
CA SER A 250 1.02 -19.11 -26.10
C SER A 250 1.83 -20.37 -26.40
N SER A 251 3.01 -20.25 -27.01
CA SER A 251 3.90 -21.39 -27.29
C SER A 251 4.68 -21.87 -26.07
N ILE A 252 4.70 -21.07 -24.99
CA ILE A 252 5.45 -21.36 -23.77
C ILE A 252 4.47 -21.69 -22.64
N ASP A 253 4.62 -22.88 -22.06
CA ASP A 253 3.90 -23.26 -20.85
C ASP A 253 4.54 -22.54 -19.63
N PRO A 254 3.82 -21.63 -18.95
CA PRO A 254 4.36 -20.88 -17.83
C PRO A 254 4.64 -21.78 -16.61
N VAL A 255 3.87 -22.84 -16.40
CA VAL A 255 4.07 -23.76 -15.27
C VAL A 255 5.32 -24.61 -15.51
N GLY A 256 5.43 -25.23 -16.69
CA GLY A 256 6.60 -25.99 -17.11
C GLY A 256 7.88 -25.16 -17.11
N ALA A 257 7.81 -23.89 -17.53
CA ALA A 257 8.90 -22.95 -17.40
C ALA A 257 9.31 -22.80 -15.92
N CYS A 258 8.41 -22.47 -15.00
CA CYS A 258 8.82 -22.26 -13.61
C CYS A 258 9.31 -23.54 -12.89
N VAL A 259 8.80 -24.71 -13.25
CA VAL A 259 9.20 -26.01 -12.66
C VAL A 259 10.59 -26.44 -13.18
N GLY A 260 10.84 -26.30 -14.48
CA GLY A 260 12.06 -26.79 -15.13
C GLY A 260 12.16 -28.32 -15.20
N MET A 261 13.27 -28.83 -15.74
CA MET A 261 13.46 -30.28 -15.91
C MET A 261 13.38 -31.01 -14.56
N ARG A 262 12.36 -31.87 -14.41
CA ARG A 262 12.08 -32.63 -13.17
C ARG A 262 12.00 -31.77 -11.90
N GLY A 263 11.55 -30.52 -12.02
CA GLY A 263 11.41 -29.62 -10.87
C GLY A 263 12.71 -28.99 -10.40
N ALA A 264 13.80 -29.04 -11.17
CA ALA A 264 15.10 -28.54 -10.74
C ALA A 264 15.07 -27.05 -10.33
N ARG A 265 14.34 -26.21 -11.08
CA ARG A 265 14.25 -24.75 -10.84
C ARG A 265 13.44 -24.46 -9.58
N VAL A 266 12.22 -25.00 -9.49
CA VAL A 266 11.39 -24.84 -8.29
C VAL A 266 12.09 -25.40 -7.05
N GLN A 267 12.82 -26.51 -7.15
CA GLN A 267 13.53 -27.10 -6.01
C GLN A 267 14.68 -26.20 -5.54
N ALA A 268 15.36 -25.47 -6.43
CA ALA A 268 16.39 -24.50 -6.04
C ALA A 268 15.80 -23.37 -5.18
N VAL A 269 14.63 -22.85 -5.56
CA VAL A 269 13.89 -21.85 -4.78
C VAL A 269 13.37 -22.43 -3.45
N VAL A 270 12.77 -23.62 -3.48
CA VAL A 270 12.28 -24.33 -2.28
C VAL A 270 13.41 -24.55 -1.26
N ASN A 271 14.61 -24.93 -1.74
CA ASN A 271 15.77 -25.12 -0.88
C ASN A 271 16.23 -23.80 -0.23
N GLU A 272 16.17 -22.69 -0.95
CA GLU A 272 16.46 -21.36 -0.40
C GLU A 272 15.44 -20.95 0.68
N LEU A 273 14.19 -21.39 0.54
CA LEU A 273 13.09 -21.12 1.48
C LEU A 273 12.93 -22.19 2.57
N GLN A 274 13.99 -22.97 2.86
CA GLN A 274 14.01 -23.98 3.92
C GLN A 274 12.95 -25.10 3.77
N GLY A 275 12.67 -25.52 2.53
CA GLY A 275 11.73 -26.61 2.27
C GLY A 275 10.26 -26.21 2.25
N GLU A 276 9.98 -24.92 2.11
CA GLU A 276 8.63 -24.40 1.86
C GLU A 276 8.02 -25.04 0.61
N LYS A 277 6.80 -25.59 0.72
CA LYS A 277 6.13 -26.22 -0.42
C LYS A 277 5.56 -25.17 -1.36
N VAL A 278 6.02 -25.12 -2.60
CA VAL A 278 5.55 -24.13 -3.59
C VAL A 278 4.68 -24.82 -4.64
N ASP A 279 3.42 -24.41 -4.71
CA ASP A 279 2.50 -24.81 -5.80
C ASP A 279 2.51 -23.72 -6.88
N ILE A 280 2.82 -24.12 -8.12
CA ILE A 280 2.83 -23.22 -9.27
C ILE A 280 1.58 -23.47 -10.08
N ILE A 281 0.80 -22.41 -10.28
CA ILE A 281 -0.55 -22.47 -10.82
C ILE A 281 -0.64 -21.55 -12.03
N GLN A 282 -1.32 -22.02 -13.09
CA GLN A 282 -1.60 -21.19 -14.25
C GLN A 282 -2.71 -20.19 -13.91
N TRP A 283 -2.39 -18.90 -14.06
CA TRP A 283 -3.36 -17.82 -13.93
C TRP A 283 -4.31 -17.81 -15.13
N ASN A 284 -5.59 -17.53 -14.89
CA ASN A 284 -6.62 -17.43 -15.92
C ASN A 284 -7.43 -16.14 -15.69
N PRO A 285 -7.78 -15.37 -16.73
CA PRO A 285 -8.72 -14.25 -16.60
C PRO A 285 -10.09 -14.67 -16.06
N ASP A 286 -10.56 -15.88 -16.38
CA ASP A 286 -11.81 -16.41 -15.85
C ASP A 286 -11.66 -16.82 -14.38
N ALA A 287 -12.44 -16.19 -13.50
CA ALA A 287 -12.34 -16.37 -12.06
C ALA A 287 -12.65 -17.81 -11.63
N ALA A 288 -13.68 -18.44 -12.22
CA ALA A 288 -14.04 -19.82 -11.91
C ALA A 288 -12.88 -20.78 -12.23
N SER A 289 -12.34 -20.70 -13.45
CA SER A 289 -11.18 -21.51 -13.85
C SER A 289 -9.95 -21.25 -12.99
N PHE A 290 -9.70 -19.99 -12.63
CA PHE A 290 -8.55 -19.64 -11.80
C PHE A 290 -8.66 -20.19 -10.38
N ILE A 291 -9.86 -20.23 -9.80
CA ILE A 291 -10.11 -20.76 -8.45
C ILE A 291 -9.99 -22.27 -8.39
N VAL A 292 -10.51 -22.97 -9.41
CA VAL A 292 -10.31 -24.42 -9.56
C VAL A 292 -8.82 -24.74 -9.57
N ASN A 293 -8.05 -23.98 -10.36
CA ASN A 293 -6.59 -24.10 -10.42
C ASN A 293 -5.93 -23.75 -9.08
N ALA A 294 -6.42 -22.75 -8.35
CA ALA A 294 -5.87 -22.31 -7.07
C ALA A 294 -6.08 -23.34 -5.94
N LEU A 295 -7.19 -24.07 -5.96
CA LEU A 295 -7.52 -25.11 -4.97
C LEU A 295 -6.79 -26.43 -5.19
N ALA A 296 -6.07 -26.58 -6.31
CA ALA A 296 -5.22 -27.73 -6.57
C ALA A 296 -4.32 -28.05 -5.34
N PRO A 297 -4.24 -29.33 -4.92
CA PRO A 297 -4.60 -30.55 -5.67
C PRO A 297 -6.04 -31.07 -5.47
N ALA A 298 -6.93 -30.35 -4.79
CA ALA A 298 -8.30 -30.80 -4.61
C ALA A 298 -9.13 -30.66 -5.90
N GLU A 299 -9.92 -31.68 -6.22
CA GLU A 299 -10.85 -31.66 -7.35
C GLU A 299 -12.15 -30.95 -6.95
N VAL A 300 -12.59 -30.03 -7.80
CA VAL A 300 -13.79 -29.21 -7.60
C VAL A 300 -14.89 -29.71 -8.53
N THR A 301 -16.10 -29.90 -8.00
CA THR A 301 -17.27 -30.33 -8.78
C THR A 301 -17.95 -29.12 -9.45
N LYS A 302 -18.19 -28.05 -8.69
CA LYS A 302 -18.96 -26.88 -9.13
C LYS A 302 -18.45 -25.63 -8.43
N VAL A 303 -18.47 -24.50 -9.14
CA VAL A 303 -18.19 -23.17 -8.59
C VAL A 303 -19.42 -22.30 -8.82
N VAL A 304 -19.89 -21.64 -7.77
CA VAL A 304 -20.97 -20.65 -7.81
C VAL A 304 -20.35 -19.31 -7.44
N LEU A 305 -20.45 -18.36 -8.37
CA LEU A 305 -19.91 -17.01 -8.22
C LEU A 305 -21.04 -16.09 -7.73
N ASP A 306 -20.75 -15.33 -6.69
CA ASP A 306 -21.57 -14.19 -6.27
C ASP A 306 -20.71 -12.93 -6.45
N GLU A 307 -20.97 -12.22 -7.56
CA GLU A 307 -20.20 -11.04 -7.96
C GLU A 307 -20.49 -9.84 -7.06
N ASP A 308 -21.71 -9.73 -6.53
CA ASP A 308 -22.13 -8.61 -5.69
C ASP A 308 -21.42 -8.64 -4.33
N SER A 309 -21.28 -9.83 -3.74
CA SER A 309 -20.63 -9.99 -2.43
C SER A 309 -19.13 -10.30 -2.47
N ASN A 310 -18.51 -10.36 -3.66
CA ASN A 310 -17.13 -10.81 -3.85
C ASN A 310 -16.81 -12.16 -3.17
N ARG A 311 -17.81 -13.05 -3.13
CA ARG A 311 -17.77 -14.34 -2.44
C ARG A 311 -17.99 -15.47 -3.44
N ILE A 312 -17.29 -16.57 -3.23
CA ILE A 312 -17.34 -17.70 -4.16
C ILE A 312 -17.56 -18.97 -3.37
N GLU A 313 -18.57 -19.72 -3.77
CA GLU A 313 -18.92 -21.00 -3.18
C GLU A 313 -18.39 -22.12 -4.08
N VAL A 314 -17.56 -22.96 -3.49
CA VAL A 314 -16.91 -24.06 -4.18
C VAL A 314 -17.40 -25.37 -3.63
N VAL A 315 -18.06 -26.15 -4.49
CA VAL A 315 -18.58 -27.46 -4.14
C VAL A 315 -17.54 -28.53 -4.44
N VAL A 316 -17.21 -29.32 -3.43
CA VAL A 316 -16.25 -30.42 -3.54
C VAL A 316 -16.87 -31.73 -3.06
N PRO A 317 -16.39 -32.89 -3.56
CA PRO A 317 -16.77 -34.17 -2.99
C PRO A 317 -16.35 -34.28 -1.52
N GLU A 318 -17.11 -35.01 -0.70
CA GLU A 318 -16.82 -35.18 0.73
C GLU A 318 -15.41 -35.74 1.00
N SER A 319 -14.93 -36.62 0.10
CA SER A 319 -13.57 -37.18 0.14
C SER A 319 -12.46 -36.14 -0.07
N GLN A 320 -12.76 -35.03 -0.77
CA GLN A 320 -11.83 -33.96 -1.10
C GLN A 320 -11.95 -32.75 -0.16
N LEU A 321 -13.01 -32.64 0.65
CA LEU A 321 -13.26 -31.52 1.57
C LEU A 321 -12.05 -31.19 2.45
N SER A 322 -11.49 -32.23 3.08
CA SER A 322 -10.31 -32.09 3.96
C SER A 322 -9.06 -31.59 3.20
N LEU A 323 -8.90 -32.01 1.94
CA LEU A 323 -7.79 -31.60 1.09
C LEU A 323 -7.96 -30.15 0.61
N ALA A 324 -9.18 -29.78 0.22
CA ALA A 324 -9.55 -28.46 -0.26
C ALA A 324 -9.37 -27.39 0.82
N ILE A 325 -9.81 -27.66 2.05
CA ILE A 325 -9.58 -26.78 3.21
C ILE A 325 -8.09 -26.78 3.59
N GLY A 326 -7.47 -27.96 3.64
CA GLY A 326 -6.09 -28.16 4.06
C GLY A 326 -5.90 -28.01 5.58
N ARG A 327 -4.67 -28.25 6.06
CA ARG A 327 -4.35 -28.20 7.50
C ARG A 327 -4.61 -26.79 8.04
N ARG A 328 -5.55 -26.66 9.00
CA ARG A 328 -5.97 -25.36 9.59
C ARG A 328 -6.43 -24.34 8.54
N GLY A 329 -7.09 -24.79 7.48
CA GLY A 329 -7.56 -23.91 6.42
C GLY A 329 -6.45 -23.29 5.57
N GLN A 330 -5.23 -23.85 5.60
CA GLN A 330 -4.09 -23.26 4.88
C GLN A 330 -4.30 -23.23 3.37
N ASN A 331 -4.92 -24.26 2.77
CA ASN A 331 -5.07 -24.31 1.32
C ASN A 331 -6.08 -23.28 0.82
N VAL A 332 -7.26 -23.25 1.46
CA VAL A 332 -8.31 -22.25 1.16
C VAL A 332 -7.85 -20.82 1.41
N ARG A 333 -7.11 -20.56 2.51
CA ARG A 333 -6.56 -19.21 2.80
C ARG A 333 -5.56 -18.77 1.74
N LEU A 334 -4.67 -19.65 1.31
CA LEU A 334 -3.71 -19.33 0.26
C LEU A 334 -4.41 -19.13 -1.08
N ALA A 335 -5.44 -19.91 -1.39
CA ALA A 335 -6.23 -19.74 -2.62
C ALA A 335 -6.97 -18.38 -2.59
N SER A 336 -7.64 -18.04 -1.49
CA SER A 336 -8.33 -16.76 -1.31
C SER A 336 -7.38 -15.56 -1.43
N GLN A 337 -6.20 -15.62 -0.80
CA GLN A 337 -5.17 -14.58 -0.94
C GLN A 337 -4.61 -14.47 -2.37
N LEU A 338 -4.54 -15.59 -3.10
CA LEU A 338 -4.00 -15.63 -4.45
C LEU A 338 -4.99 -15.03 -5.47
N THR A 339 -6.28 -15.35 -5.32
CA THR A 339 -7.35 -14.94 -6.23
C THR A 339 -7.97 -13.59 -5.87
N GLY A 340 -7.88 -13.19 -4.59
CA GLY A 340 -8.52 -11.98 -4.07
C GLY A 340 -9.98 -12.17 -3.65
N TRP A 341 -10.54 -13.37 -3.81
CA TRP A 341 -11.94 -13.70 -3.49
C TRP A 341 -12.05 -14.40 -2.14
N ASP A 342 -13.17 -14.23 -1.45
CA ASP A 342 -13.48 -15.07 -0.30
C ASP A 342 -14.06 -16.41 -0.77
N ILE A 343 -13.44 -17.51 -0.34
CA ILE A 343 -13.73 -18.85 -0.87
C ILE A 343 -14.34 -19.69 0.23
N ASP A 344 -15.61 -20.04 0.07
CA ASP A 344 -16.30 -20.97 0.93
C ASP A 344 -16.42 -22.35 0.28
N ILE A 345 -16.03 -23.38 1.02
CA ILE A 345 -15.99 -24.75 0.52
C ILE A 345 -17.13 -25.52 1.15
N LEU A 346 -17.99 -26.09 0.30
CA LEU A 346 -19.16 -26.86 0.69
C LEU A 346 -19.10 -28.26 0.08
N THR A 347 -19.74 -29.23 0.73
CA THR A 347 -20.03 -30.52 0.10
C THR A 347 -21.26 -30.45 -0.79
N GLU A 348 -21.41 -31.41 -1.70
CA GLU A 348 -22.61 -31.50 -2.57
C GLU A 348 -23.91 -31.60 -1.74
N THR A 349 -23.87 -32.30 -0.61
CA THR A 349 -24.98 -32.38 0.34
C THR A 349 -25.29 -31.04 1.00
N GLU A 350 -24.27 -30.32 1.49
CA GLU A 350 -24.46 -29.01 2.13
C GLU A 350 -24.97 -27.95 1.15
N GLU A 351 -24.46 -27.95 -0.10
CA GLU A 351 -24.97 -27.05 -1.15
C GLU A 351 -26.44 -27.36 -1.47
N SER A 352 -26.79 -28.64 -1.59
CA SER A 352 -28.18 -29.04 -1.84
C SER A 352 -29.12 -28.67 -0.68
N GLU A 353 -28.71 -28.89 0.57
CA GLU A 353 -29.51 -28.54 1.75
C GLU A 353 -29.71 -27.03 1.85
N ARG A 354 -28.65 -26.25 1.61
CA ARG A 354 -28.72 -24.79 1.60
C ARG A 354 -29.62 -24.28 0.50
N ARG A 355 -29.46 -24.79 -0.72
CA ARG A 355 -30.32 -24.44 -1.85
C ARG A 355 -31.78 -24.76 -1.58
N GLN A 356 -32.08 -25.89 -0.93
CA GLN A 356 -33.44 -26.27 -0.57
C GLN A 356 -34.01 -25.35 0.52
N LYS A 357 -33.19 -24.94 1.48
CA LYS A 357 -33.57 -23.96 2.52
C LYS A 357 -33.86 -22.59 1.89
N ASP A 358 -32.98 -22.09 1.03
CA ASP A 358 -33.15 -20.81 0.34
C ASP A 358 -34.37 -20.84 -0.59
N PHE A 359 -34.60 -21.95 -1.30
CA PHE A 359 -35.79 -22.17 -2.12
C PHE A 359 -37.08 -22.13 -1.29
N GLY A 360 -37.08 -22.78 -0.12
CA GLY A 360 -38.21 -22.76 0.81
C GLY A 360 -38.49 -21.37 1.40
N GLU A 361 -37.44 -20.65 1.80
CA GLU A 361 -37.56 -19.29 2.35
C GLU A 361 -38.09 -18.30 1.31
N ARG A 362 -37.56 -18.35 0.06
CA ARG A 362 -38.06 -17.52 -1.05
C ARG A 362 -39.50 -17.87 -1.42
N SER A 363 -39.83 -19.16 -1.47
CA SER A 363 -41.20 -19.60 -1.74
C SER A 363 -42.16 -19.10 -0.66
N GLN A 364 -41.77 -19.17 0.63
CA GLN A 364 -42.57 -18.63 1.72
C GLN A 364 -42.73 -17.11 1.61
N ALA A 365 -41.66 -16.38 1.28
CA ALA A 365 -41.72 -14.94 1.07
C ALA A 365 -42.70 -14.56 -0.04
N PHE A 366 -42.72 -15.30 -1.16
CA PHE A 366 -43.70 -15.08 -2.23
C PHE A 366 -45.13 -15.43 -1.84
N MET A 367 -45.34 -16.52 -1.09
CA MET A 367 -46.67 -16.87 -0.56
C MET A 367 -47.20 -15.75 0.35
N ASP A 368 -46.38 -15.29 1.29
CA ASP A 368 -46.76 -14.24 2.24
C ASP A 368 -46.96 -12.87 1.56
N ALA A 369 -46.20 -12.59 0.51
CA ALA A 369 -46.24 -11.31 -0.18
C ALA A 369 -47.36 -11.20 -1.22
N LEU A 370 -47.56 -12.26 -2.01
CA LEU A 370 -48.46 -12.27 -3.17
C LEU A 370 -49.80 -12.95 -2.87
N ASP A 371 -49.95 -13.55 -1.68
CA ASP A 371 -51.12 -14.34 -1.27
C ASP A 371 -51.44 -15.42 -2.31
N VAL A 372 -50.40 -16.15 -2.72
CA VAL A 372 -50.47 -17.21 -3.73
C VAL A 372 -50.26 -18.57 -3.09
N ASP A 373 -50.79 -19.61 -3.72
CA ASP A 373 -50.58 -20.99 -3.30
C ASP A 373 -49.10 -21.41 -3.45
N GLU A 374 -48.69 -22.42 -2.68
CA GLU A 374 -47.32 -22.95 -2.67
C GLU A 374 -46.80 -23.32 -4.06
N VAL A 375 -47.67 -23.87 -4.91
CA VAL A 375 -47.29 -24.27 -6.29
C VAL A 375 -46.89 -23.05 -7.12
N ILE A 376 -47.61 -21.93 -7.00
CA ILE A 376 -47.34 -20.70 -7.75
C ILE A 376 -46.03 -20.08 -7.25
N ALA A 377 -45.84 -20.02 -5.93
CA ALA A 377 -44.61 -19.50 -5.34
C ALA A 377 -43.37 -20.33 -5.74
N GLN A 378 -43.47 -21.66 -5.72
CA GLN A 378 -42.37 -22.54 -6.14
C GLN A 378 -42.03 -22.38 -7.62
N LEU A 379 -43.03 -22.17 -8.49
CA LEU A 379 -42.81 -21.91 -9.91
C LEU A 379 -42.07 -20.59 -10.13
N LEU A 380 -42.46 -19.51 -9.44
CA LEU A 380 -41.74 -18.23 -9.50
C LEU A 380 -40.26 -18.38 -9.09
N VAL A 381 -39.99 -19.09 -8.00
CA VAL A 381 -38.59 -19.31 -7.56
C VAL A 381 -37.82 -20.19 -8.55
N THR A 382 -38.47 -21.18 -9.17
CA THR A 382 -37.84 -22.08 -10.15
C THR A 382 -37.42 -21.35 -11.41
N GLU A 383 -38.22 -20.38 -11.84
CA GLU A 383 -37.93 -19.52 -13.00
C GLU A 383 -36.88 -18.44 -12.70
N GLY A 384 -36.50 -18.29 -11.42
CA GLY A 384 -35.34 -17.50 -11.01
C GLY A 384 -35.67 -16.19 -10.29
N PHE A 385 -36.94 -15.89 -10.05
CA PHE A 385 -37.32 -14.69 -9.29
C PHE A 385 -36.80 -14.77 -7.86
N ALA A 386 -35.98 -13.80 -7.45
CA ALA A 386 -35.39 -13.73 -6.13
C ALA A 386 -36.17 -12.80 -5.19
N THR A 387 -36.78 -11.75 -5.73
CA THR A 387 -37.47 -10.72 -4.96
C THR A 387 -38.87 -10.40 -5.51
N VAL A 388 -39.74 -9.86 -4.65
CA VAL A 388 -41.09 -9.40 -5.05
C VAL A 388 -41.01 -8.21 -6.01
N ASP A 389 -39.93 -7.43 -5.93
CA ASP A 389 -39.69 -6.28 -6.81
C ASP A 389 -39.48 -6.70 -8.26
N GLU A 390 -38.67 -7.73 -8.49
CA GLU A 390 -38.47 -8.32 -9.83
C GLU A 390 -39.81 -8.77 -10.43
N VAL A 391 -40.65 -9.47 -9.66
CA VAL A 391 -41.97 -9.92 -10.12
C VAL A 391 -42.89 -8.73 -10.47
N ALA A 392 -42.79 -7.62 -9.75
CA ALA A 392 -43.62 -6.43 -9.97
C ALA A 392 -43.27 -5.67 -11.26
N TYR A 393 -42.01 -5.70 -11.69
CA TYR A 393 -41.50 -4.83 -12.77
C TYR A 393 -40.94 -5.56 -13.98
N VAL A 394 -40.81 -6.89 -13.94
CA VAL A 394 -40.45 -7.70 -15.11
C VAL A 394 -41.52 -7.58 -16.22
N ASP A 395 -41.09 -7.81 -17.46
CA ASP A 395 -42.01 -7.91 -18.59
C ASP A 395 -43.00 -9.06 -18.38
N ILE A 396 -44.27 -8.79 -18.65
CA ILE A 396 -45.36 -9.73 -18.38
C ILE A 396 -45.20 -11.04 -19.16
N ASP A 397 -44.53 -10.98 -20.31
CA ASP A 397 -44.24 -12.12 -21.15
C ASP A 397 -43.38 -13.15 -20.42
N GLU A 398 -42.43 -12.74 -19.57
CA GLU A 398 -41.59 -13.65 -18.80
C GLU A 398 -42.39 -14.45 -17.76
N ILE A 399 -43.34 -13.80 -17.09
CA ILE A 399 -44.24 -14.47 -16.13
C ILE A 399 -45.27 -15.34 -16.86
N SER A 400 -45.73 -14.92 -18.03
CA SER A 400 -46.70 -15.68 -18.81
C SER A 400 -46.12 -16.94 -19.46
N GLN A 401 -44.80 -16.98 -19.66
CA GLN A 401 -44.08 -18.14 -20.22
C GLN A 401 -43.90 -19.28 -19.21
N ILE A 402 -44.12 -19.01 -17.92
CA ILE A 402 -44.06 -20.01 -16.87
C ILE A 402 -45.09 -21.11 -17.12
N GLU A 403 -44.66 -22.36 -17.09
CA GLU A 403 -45.54 -23.49 -17.38
C GLU A 403 -46.71 -23.55 -16.38
N GLY A 404 -47.93 -23.43 -16.91
CA GLY A 404 -49.16 -23.42 -16.11
C GLY A 404 -49.71 -22.02 -15.80
N PHE A 405 -49.03 -20.95 -16.20
CA PHE A 405 -49.52 -19.58 -16.08
C PHE A 405 -50.23 -19.16 -17.37
N THR A 406 -51.26 -18.33 -17.23
CA THR A 406 -51.90 -17.60 -18.31
C THR A 406 -51.52 -16.13 -18.23
N GLU A 407 -51.72 -15.39 -19.33
CA GLU A 407 -51.53 -13.92 -19.36
C GLU A 407 -52.38 -13.21 -18.28
N GLU A 408 -53.59 -13.73 -18.00
CA GLU A 408 -54.45 -13.24 -16.92
C GLU A 408 -53.83 -13.46 -15.54
N THR A 409 -53.33 -14.67 -15.25
CA THR A 409 -52.68 -14.95 -13.95
C THR A 409 -51.38 -14.18 -13.77
N ALA A 410 -50.60 -13.99 -14.84
CA ALA A 410 -49.38 -13.20 -14.81
C ALA A 410 -49.69 -11.74 -14.46
N THR A 411 -50.72 -11.17 -15.09
CA THR A 411 -51.20 -9.81 -14.78
C THR A 411 -51.64 -9.69 -13.32
N GLU A 412 -52.37 -10.68 -12.82
CA GLU A 412 -52.86 -10.69 -11.44
C GLU A 412 -51.71 -10.77 -10.42
N ILE A 413 -50.74 -11.67 -10.64
CA ILE A 413 -49.56 -11.83 -9.77
C ILE A 413 -48.75 -10.53 -9.73
N GLN A 414 -48.52 -9.91 -10.89
CA GLN A 414 -47.80 -8.64 -10.97
C GLN A 414 -48.55 -7.50 -10.29
N ALA A 415 -49.88 -7.45 -10.42
CA ALA A 415 -50.71 -6.48 -9.71
C ALA A 415 -50.61 -6.64 -8.19
N ARG A 416 -50.70 -7.88 -7.69
CA ARG A 416 -50.54 -8.18 -6.26
C ARG A 416 -49.14 -7.83 -5.74
N ALA A 417 -48.11 -8.08 -6.55
CA ALA A 417 -46.74 -7.68 -6.22
C ALA A 417 -46.64 -6.16 -6.04
N ARG A 418 -47.20 -5.38 -6.97
CA ARG A 418 -47.23 -3.91 -6.88
C ARG A 418 -48.03 -3.42 -5.69
N GLU A 419 -49.22 -3.97 -5.45
CA GLU A 419 -50.05 -3.63 -4.30
C GLU A 419 -49.35 -3.95 -2.97
N TYR A 420 -48.63 -5.06 -2.89
CA TYR A 420 -47.83 -5.43 -1.73
C TYR A 420 -46.69 -4.42 -1.49
N LEU A 421 -45.97 -4.04 -2.54
CA LEU A 421 -44.89 -3.05 -2.45
C LEU A 421 -45.44 -1.68 -2.03
N GLU A 422 -46.54 -1.22 -2.64
CA GLU A 422 -47.22 0.04 -2.28
C GLU A 422 -47.69 0.03 -0.82
N ARG A 423 -48.26 -1.10 -0.35
CA ARG A 423 -48.68 -1.25 1.05
C ARG A 423 -47.48 -1.14 1.99
N ILE A 424 -46.37 -1.83 1.68
CA ILE A 424 -45.14 -1.75 2.48
C ILE A 424 -44.55 -0.34 2.47
N GLU A 425 -44.53 0.33 1.32
CA GLU A 425 -44.08 1.72 1.24
C GLU A 425 -44.95 2.64 2.08
N GLY A 426 -46.28 2.49 2.01
CA GLY A 426 -47.22 3.26 2.83
C GLY A 426 -47.06 3.01 4.33
N GLU A 427 -46.84 1.76 4.74
CA GLU A 427 -46.55 1.40 6.13
C GLU A 427 -45.22 2.01 6.61
N ARG A 428 -44.17 1.95 5.79
CA ARG A 428 -42.86 2.54 6.08
C ARG A 428 -42.92 4.07 6.13
N ASP A 429 -43.66 4.70 5.21
CA ASP A 429 -43.88 6.15 5.20
C ASP A 429 -44.75 6.62 6.39
N SER A 430 -45.70 5.81 6.83
CA SER A 430 -46.44 6.09 8.06
C SER A 430 -45.51 6.00 9.28
N LYS A 431 -44.72 4.93 9.37
CA LYS A 431 -43.78 4.70 10.47
C LYS A 431 -42.68 5.77 10.54
N ARG A 432 -42.13 6.22 9.42
CA ARG A 432 -41.13 7.30 9.42
C ARG A 432 -41.72 8.62 9.94
N ARG A 433 -42.97 8.93 9.59
CA ARG A 433 -43.66 10.13 10.08
C ARG A 433 -43.94 10.04 11.58
N GLU A 434 -44.32 8.87 12.08
CA GLU A 434 -44.47 8.62 13.53
C GLU A 434 -43.16 8.82 14.30
N LEU A 435 -42.04 8.42 13.71
CA LEU A 435 -40.69 8.62 14.27
C LEU A 435 -40.18 10.07 14.14
N GLY A 436 -40.92 10.92 13.41
CA GLY A 436 -40.62 12.35 13.25
C GLY A 436 -39.55 12.66 12.21
N VAL A 437 -39.35 11.79 11.22
CA VAL A 437 -38.39 12.00 10.12
C VAL A 437 -38.97 13.00 9.12
N HIS A 438 -38.19 14.00 8.74
CA HIS A 438 -38.61 15.08 7.85
C HIS A 438 -38.67 14.61 6.39
N ASP A 439 -39.64 15.13 5.63
CA ASP A 439 -39.85 14.74 4.22
C ASP A 439 -38.65 15.09 3.32
N ASP A 440 -37.84 16.07 3.70
CA ASP A 440 -36.64 16.47 2.95
C ASP A 440 -35.56 15.40 2.94
N LEU A 441 -35.54 14.52 3.95
CA LEU A 441 -34.59 13.40 4.01
C LEU A 441 -34.87 12.36 2.90
N ALA A 442 -36.13 12.26 2.44
CA ALA A 442 -36.50 11.41 1.30
C ALA A 442 -35.95 11.93 -0.04
N LYS A 443 -35.55 13.21 -0.12
CA LYS A 443 -35.04 13.82 -1.36
C LYS A 443 -33.54 13.56 -1.53
N VAL A 444 -32.88 12.99 -0.52
CA VAL A 444 -31.46 12.63 -0.58
C VAL A 444 -31.31 11.44 -1.52
N ALA A 445 -30.45 11.58 -2.53
CA ALA A 445 -30.17 10.50 -3.48
C ALA A 445 -29.63 9.26 -2.76
N GLY A 446 -30.15 8.08 -3.12
CA GLY A 446 -29.76 6.79 -2.51
C GLY A 446 -30.52 6.41 -1.23
N VAL A 447 -31.32 7.32 -0.64
CA VAL A 447 -32.08 7.04 0.57
C VAL A 447 -33.44 6.39 0.24
N THR A 448 -33.66 5.18 0.73
CA THR A 448 -34.94 4.46 0.56
C THR A 448 -35.90 4.71 1.72
N THR A 449 -37.20 4.46 1.52
CA THR A 449 -38.22 4.55 2.59
C THR A 449 -37.92 3.61 3.76
N ALA A 450 -37.29 2.46 3.50
CA ALA A 450 -36.83 1.55 4.54
C ALA A 450 -35.69 2.14 5.38
N MET A 451 -34.72 2.80 4.74
CA MET A 451 -33.63 3.50 5.44
C MET A 451 -34.15 4.65 6.30
N LEU A 452 -35.16 5.38 5.83
CA LEU A 452 -35.78 6.49 6.57
C LEU A 452 -36.40 6.04 7.91
N VAL A 453 -37.01 4.86 7.94
CA VAL A 453 -37.52 4.29 9.21
C VAL A 453 -36.37 4.03 10.18
N VAL A 454 -35.28 3.45 9.70
CA VAL A 454 -34.10 3.14 10.52
C VAL A 454 -33.39 4.40 10.99
N PHE A 455 -33.30 5.42 10.15
CA PHE A 455 -32.85 6.76 10.53
C PHE A 455 -33.70 7.34 11.67
N GLY A 456 -35.03 7.24 11.56
CA GLY A 456 -35.95 7.66 12.63
C GLY A 456 -35.74 6.91 13.95
N GLU A 457 -35.50 5.60 13.91
CA GLU A 457 -35.21 4.78 15.09
C GLU A 457 -33.86 5.12 15.75
N LYS A 458 -32.92 5.69 14.98
CA LYS A 458 -31.58 6.11 15.41
C LYS A 458 -31.44 7.62 15.60
N GLU A 459 -32.57 8.34 15.66
CA GLU A 459 -32.64 9.79 15.87
C GLU A 459 -32.02 10.66 14.76
N ILE A 460 -31.79 10.12 13.56
CA ILE A 460 -31.45 10.90 12.35
C ILE A 460 -32.78 11.31 11.70
N LYS A 461 -33.20 12.57 11.92
CA LYS A 461 -34.56 13.01 11.54
C LYS A 461 -34.56 14.05 10.44
N THR A 462 -33.46 14.78 10.26
CA THR A 462 -33.34 15.88 9.32
C THR A 462 -32.18 15.65 8.34
N VAL A 463 -32.17 16.42 7.24
CA VAL A 463 -31.06 16.42 6.27
C VAL A 463 -29.76 16.87 6.94
N GLU A 464 -29.85 17.77 7.93
CA GLU A 464 -28.70 18.24 8.70
C GLU A 464 -28.11 17.12 9.56
N ASP A 465 -28.96 16.30 10.20
CA ASP A 465 -28.49 15.15 11.00
C ASP A 465 -27.73 14.14 10.13
N LEU A 466 -28.23 13.86 8.92
CA LEU A 466 -27.55 12.96 7.97
C LEU A 466 -26.28 13.59 7.39
N ALA A 467 -26.26 14.90 7.17
CA ALA A 467 -25.09 15.63 6.68
C ALA A 467 -23.92 15.65 7.69
N ASP A 468 -24.26 15.65 9.00
CA ASP A 468 -23.29 15.61 10.10
C ASP A 468 -22.72 14.20 10.36
N CYS A 469 -23.38 13.15 9.86
CA CYS A 469 -22.89 11.79 9.99
C CYS A 469 -21.54 11.60 9.29
N ALA A 470 -20.68 10.78 9.89
CA ALA A 470 -19.54 10.18 9.23
C ALA A 470 -19.96 8.89 8.50
N THR A 471 -19.20 8.49 7.49
CA THR A 471 -19.44 7.23 6.77
C THR A 471 -19.50 6.04 7.73
N ASP A 472 -18.65 6.04 8.74
CA ASP A 472 -18.56 5.00 9.76
C ASP A 472 -19.81 4.94 10.65
N ASP A 473 -20.55 6.04 10.82
CA ASP A 473 -21.82 6.03 11.57
C ASP A 473 -22.92 5.26 10.79
N LEU A 474 -22.86 5.27 9.46
CA LEU A 474 -23.81 4.57 8.61
C LEU A 474 -23.45 3.09 8.41
N VAL A 475 -22.20 2.78 8.03
CA VAL A 475 -21.79 1.40 7.71
C VAL A 475 -21.13 0.64 8.87
N GLY A 476 -20.76 1.35 9.94
CA GLY A 476 -20.05 0.79 11.09
C GLY A 476 -18.54 0.75 10.91
N TRP A 477 -17.83 0.43 11.99
CA TRP A 477 -16.37 0.34 11.99
C TRP A 477 -15.86 -0.82 12.84
N ILE A 478 -14.60 -1.20 12.61
CA ILE A 478 -13.94 -2.28 13.34
C ILE A 478 -12.87 -1.69 14.25
N GLU A 479 -13.06 -1.84 15.56
CA GLU A 479 -12.09 -1.38 16.56
C GLU A 479 -11.06 -2.48 16.82
N LYS A 480 -9.81 -2.23 16.40
CA LYS A 480 -8.67 -3.09 16.71
C LYS A 480 -8.05 -2.66 18.04
N LYS A 481 -8.20 -3.49 19.08
CA LYS A 481 -7.55 -3.26 20.39
C LYS A 481 -6.02 -3.40 20.29
N LYS A 482 -5.29 -2.66 21.14
CA LYS A 482 -3.81 -2.64 21.17
C LYS A 482 -3.16 -3.95 21.62
N ASP A 483 -3.90 -4.83 22.29
CA ASP A 483 -3.41 -6.16 22.69
C ASP A 483 -3.49 -7.14 21.52
N LYS A 484 -2.37 -7.80 21.20
CA LYS A 484 -2.24 -8.72 20.06
C LYS A 484 -3.13 -9.96 20.11
N ASP A 485 -3.70 -10.29 21.28
CA ASP A 485 -4.53 -11.48 21.49
C ASP A 485 -6.03 -11.16 21.64
N SER A 486 -6.47 -9.90 21.49
CA SER A 486 -7.89 -9.54 21.55
C SER A 486 -8.52 -9.51 20.15
N GLU A 487 -9.65 -10.21 20.00
CA GLU A 487 -10.42 -10.19 18.75
C GLU A 487 -10.94 -8.78 18.44
N PRO A 488 -10.91 -8.35 17.16
CA PRO A 488 -11.45 -7.07 16.74
C PRO A 488 -12.96 -7.01 17.01
N VAL A 489 -13.42 -5.90 17.60
CA VAL A 489 -14.83 -5.69 17.89
C VAL A 489 -15.44 -4.86 16.77
N ARG A 490 -16.44 -5.42 16.06
CA ARG A 490 -17.22 -4.70 15.05
C ARG A 490 -18.32 -3.90 15.76
N HIS A 491 -18.32 -2.60 15.53
CA HIS A 491 -19.41 -1.70 15.91
C HIS A 491 -20.35 -1.56 14.71
N LYS A 492 -21.64 -1.78 14.94
CA LYS A 492 -22.67 -1.77 13.89
C LYS A 492 -23.03 -0.32 13.56
N GLY A 493 -23.08 0.01 12.28
CA GLY A 493 -23.60 1.28 11.80
C GLY A 493 -25.13 1.34 11.80
N VAL A 494 -25.67 2.51 11.52
CA VAL A 494 -27.12 2.74 11.43
C VAL A 494 -27.75 1.91 10.31
N LEU A 495 -27.06 1.72 9.18
CA LEU A 495 -27.52 0.94 8.03
C LEU A 495 -27.01 -0.51 8.04
N ASP A 496 -26.57 -1.03 9.20
CA ASP A 496 -26.13 -2.43 9.32
C ASP A 496 -27.31 -3.38 9.02
N GLY A 497 -27.20 -4.15 7.93
CA GLY A 497 -28.27 -5.01 7.42
C GLY A 497 -28.86 -4.56 6.08
N PHE A 498 -28.49 -3.38 5.58
CA PHE A 498 -28.70 -2.99 4.19
C PHE A 498 -27.43 -3.26 3.38
N GLU A 499 -27.59 -3.57 2.09
CA GLU A 499 -26.50 -3.69 1.12
C GLU A 499 -26.02 -2.31 0.70
N VAL A 500 -25.39 -1.58 1.64
CA VAL A 500 -24.85 -0.24 1.41
C VAL A 500 -23.34 -0.27 1.55
N GLY A 501 -22.65 -0.02 0.44
CA GLY A 501 -21.21 0.11 0.41
C GLY A 501 -20.73 1.39 1.10
N ARG A 502 -19.44 1.43 1.47
CA ARG A 502 -18.84 2.64 2.09
C ARG A 502 -18.91 3.86 1.17
N LYS A 503 -18.76 3.65 -0.15
CA LYS A 503 -18.86 4.70 -1.17
C LYS A 503 -20.30 5.23 -1.29
N GLU A 504 -21.29 4.35 -1.33
CA GLU A 504 -22.70 4.74 -1.40
C GLU A 504 -23.15 5.50 -0.16
N ALA A 505 -22.70 5.08 1.04
CA ALA A 505 -22.93 5.82 2.27
C ALA A 505 -22.28 7.22 2.22
N GLU A 506 -21.09 7.34 1.64
CA GLU A 506 -20.41 8.62 1.45
C GLU A 506 -21.17 9.51 0.45
N ASP A 507 -21.64 8.95 -0.67
CA ASP A 507 -22.45 9.65 -1.67
C ASP A 507 -23.79 10.14 -1.10
N MET A 508 -24.43 9.35 -0.23
CA MET A 508 -25.64 9.75 0.52
C MET A 508 -25.37 10.94 1.45
N ILE A 509 -24.28 10.88 2.23
CA ILE A 509 -23.88 11.97 3.14
C ILE A 509 -23.54 13.24 2.35
N MET A 510 -22.80 13.10 1.24
CA MET A 510 -22.43 14.24 0.38
C MET A 510 -23.67 14.86 -0.28
N SER A 511 -24.62 14.03 -0.72
CA SER A 511 -25.91 14.50 -1.24
C SER A 511 -26.71 15.25 -0.16
N ALA A 512 -26.72 14.75 1.08
CA ALA A 512 -27.34 15.43 2.21
C ALA A 512 -26.67 16.78 2.52
N ARG A 513 -25.33 16.86 2.48
CA ARG A 513 -24.57 18.11 2.67
C ARG A 513 -24.86 19.16 1.60
N VAL A 514 -25.06 18.75 0.35
CA VAL A 514 -25.47 19.65 -0.73
C VAL A 514 -26.89 20.17 -0.49
N LEU A 515 -27.82 19.29 -0.11
CA LEU A 515 -29.20 19.67 0.21
C LEU A 515 -29.31 20.56 1.46
N ALA A 516 -28.45 20.34 2.46
CA ALA A 516 -28.31 21.19 3.64
C ALA A 516 -27.59 22.53 3.34
N GLY A 517 -27.03 22.70 2.14
CA GLY A 517 -26.31 23.91 1.73
C GLY A 517 -24.92 24.07 2.35
N TRP A 518 -24.32 23.00 2.87
CA TRP A 518 -22.96 23.01 3.44
C TRP A 518 -21.89 23.05 2.34
N ILE A 519 -22.20 22.49 1.18
CA ILE A 519 -21.31 22.35 0.02
C ILE A 519 -22.08 22.73 -1.25
N SER A 520 -21.43 23.32 -2.24
CA SER A 520 -22.07 23.62 -3.53
C SER A 520 -22.11 22.35 -4.41
N ALA A 521 -23.17 22.18 -5.21
CA ALA A 521 -23.31 21.00 -6.08
C ALA A 521 -22.17 20.87 -7.11
N GLY A 522 -21.42 21.95 -7.39
CA GLY A 522 -20.25 21.94 -8.27
C GLY A 522 -18.96 21.43 -7.63
N ASP A 523 -18.92 21.29 -6.29
CA ASP A 523 -17.77 20.76 -5.55
C ASP A 523 -17.84 19.23 -5.36
N LEU A 524 -18.92 18.58 -5.83
CA LEU A 524 -19.00 17.13 -5.94
C LEU A 524 -17.99 16.70 -7.01
N VAL A 525 -16.88 16.10 -6.57
CA VAL A 525 -15.84 15.55 -7.44
C VAL A 525 -16.50 14.56 -8.40
N GLN A 526 -16.55 14.92 -9.69
CA GLN A 526 -16.87 13.95 -10.72
C GLN A 526 -15.80 12.86 -10.68
N PRO A 527 -16.15 11.57 -10.77
CA PRO A 527 -15.15 10.53 -10.94
C PRO A 527 -14.32 10.91 -12.18
N GLU A 528 -12.99 10.95 -12.02
CA GLU A 528 -12.11 11.01 -13.19
C GLU A 528 -12.54 9.87 -14.12
N PRO A 529 -12.79 10.15 -15.42
CA PRO A 529 -13.01 9.06 -16.35
C PRO A 529 -11.78 8.17 -16.28
N GLU A 530 -12.00 6.88 -16.01
CA GLU A 530 -10.96 5.86 -16.08
C GLU A 530 -10.20 6.08 -17.38
N GLY A 531 -8.90 6.35 -17.26
CA GLY A 531 -8.09 6.85 -18.37
C GLY A 531 -8.31 6.03 -19.62
N GLU A 532 -8.89 6.67 -20.65
CA GLU A 532 -8.76 6.19 -22.02
C GLU A 532 -7.27 5.98 -22.25
N PHE A 533 -6.93 4.71 -22.49
CA PHE A 533 -5.63 4.31 -22.98
C PHE A 533 -5.23 5.26 -24.11
N ASP A 534 -4.11 5.94 -23.92
CA ASP A 534 -3.39 6.69 -24.94
C ASP A 534 -3.04 5.74 -26.08
N ALA A 535 -3.97 5.61 -27.03
CA ALA A 535 -3.71 5.04 -28.33
C ALA A 535 -2.82 6.05 -29.06
N GLY A 536 -1.51 5.84 -28.93
CA GLY A 536 -0.49 6.61 -29.65
C GLY A 536 -0.82 6.67 -31.15
N PRO A 537 -0.42 7.75 -31.83
CA PRO A 537 -0.85 8.02 -33.19
C PRO A 537 -0.37 6.94 -34.14
N ASP A 538 -1.34 6.28 -34.77
CA ASP A 538 -1.20 5.34 -35.86
C ASP A 538 -0.55 6.05 -37.07
N GLU A 539 0.76 5.86 -37.26
CA GLU A 539 1.44 6.16 -38.52
C GLU A 539 1.05 5.11 -39.58
N GLY A 540 -0.21 5.17 -40.01
CA GLY A 540 -0.74 4.46 -41.16
C GLY A 540 -0.49 5.25 -42.44
N ALA A 541 0.62 4.95 -43.10
CA ALA A 541 0.92 5.40 -44.46
C ALA A 541 -0.03 4.74 -45.49
N ASN A 542 -0.75 5.56 -46.27
CA ASN A 542 -1.29 5.34 -47.62
C ASN A 542 -2.22 6.52 -47.95
N ASP A 543 -2.26 7.16 -49.12
CA ASP A 543 -1.62 7.06 -50.43
C ASP A 543 -2.25 8.24 -51.22
N PRO A 544 -1.58 9.04 -52.06
CA PRO A 544 -2.28 9.92 -52.99
C PRO A 544 -2.27 9.34 -54.41
N GLU A 545 -3.47 9.18 -54.97
CA GLU A 545 -3.71 8.78 -56.35
C GLU A 545 -3.04 9.68 -57.40
N SER A 546 -2.69 9.01 -58.51
CA SER A 546 -2.76 9.46 -59.90
C SER A 546 -1.61 10.32 -60.48
N GLY A 547 -0.92 9.74 -61.48
CA GLY A 547 0.03 10.45 -62.35
C GLY A 547 0.78 9.52 -63.29
N GLY A 548 0.31 9.38 -64.53
CA GLY A 548 0.70 8.34 -65.50
C GLY A 548 2.16 8.25 -66.00
N THR A 549 2.52 7.00 -66.34
CA THR A 549 3.14 6.53 -67.62
C THR A 549 4.59 6.95 -67.97
N PRO A 550 5.33 6.22 -68.84
CA PRO A 550 5.70 4.79 -68.88
C PRO A 550 7.23 4.57 -69.02
N ALA A 551 7.63 3.29 -69.10
CA ALA A 551 8.63 2.69 -70.01
C ALA A 551 9.76 1.86 -69.32
N ALA A 552 9.86 0.62 -69.80
CA ALA A 552 10.88 -0.39 -69.55
C ALA A 552 12.25 -0.02 -70.20
N PRO A 553 13.26 -0.91 -70.35
CA PRO A 553 13.48 -2.24 -69.73
C PRO A 553 14.92 -2.45 -69.20
N ASN A 554 15.09 -3.43 -68.30
CA ASN A 554 16.00 -4.58 -68.48
C ASN A 554 15.88 -5.56 -67.31
#